data_AF-A0A7S1KH12-F1
#
_entry.id   AF-A0A7S1KH12-F1
#
_cell.length_a   1.000
_cell.length_b   1.000
_cell.length_c   1.000
_cell.angle_alpha   90.00
_cell.angle_beta   90.00
_cell.angle_gamma   90.00
#
_symmetry.space_group_name_H-M   'P 1'
#
loop_
_entity.id
_entity.type
_entity.pdbx_description
1 polymer ?
#
loop_
_entity_poly.entity_id
_entity_poly.type
_entity_poly.pdbx_seq_one_letter_code
_entity_poly.pdbx_strand_id
1 'polypeptide(L)'
;ASQRGKERVWSIVCCFPLLSVVRQRVMLSRRASSSFAGLRLSVSRVFRRHVVTRVETQKHYKELMDANQEKLTVTQFSAAWCGPCKQMKPVVEKMSEEHSDVQFLYVDIDENNLLSEEFDIHSVPTFKLTKNGQEKDTLTGAQPEKLRELVQSNK
;
A
#
# COMPACT_ATOMS: atom_id res chain seq x y z
N ALA A 1 -46.93 -8.78 -37.56
CA ALA A 1 -47.00 -7.45 -38.20
C ALA A 1 -46.21 -6.45 -37.34
N SER A 2 -45.55 -5.47 -37.97
CA SER A 2 -44.68 -4.42 -37.39
C SER A 2 -43.24 -4.89 -37.06
N GLN A 3 -42.31 -4.98 -38.02
CA GLN A 3 -41.54 -3.95 -38.75
C GLN A 3 -40.27 -3.41 -38.05
N ARG A 4 -39.12 -3.66 -38.72
CA ARG A 4 -38.01 -2.75 -39.11
C ARG A 4 -37.43 -1.85 -38.00
N GLY A 5 -36.15 -1.90 -37.64
CA GLY A 5 -34.95 -1.90 -38.48
C GLY A 5 -34.56 -0.46 -38.87
N LYS A 6 -33.44 0.07 -38.33
CA LYS A 6 -32.37 0.80 -39.05
C LYS A 6 -31.43 1.58 -38.14
N GLU A 7 -30.16 1.20 -38.26
CA GLU A 7 -28.96 1.95 -37.95
C GLU A 7 -28.92 3.28 -38.72
N ARG A 8 -28.28 4.31 -38.14
CA ARG A 8 -27.94 5.54 -38.86
C ARG A 8 -26.49 5.92 -38.60
N VAL A 9 -25.70 5.63 -39.63
CA VAL A 9 -24.42 6.22 -39.98
C VAL A 9 -24.58 7.73 -40.19
N TRP A 10 -23.68 8.54 -39.62
CA TRP A 10 -23.37 9.87 -40.14
C TRP A 10 -21.86 9.94 -40.37
N SER A 11 -21.50 10.05 -41.64
CA SER A 11 -20.18 10.39 -42.16
C SER A 11 -20.14 11.90 -42.43
N ILE A 12 -18.97 12.39 -42.87
CA ILE A 12 -18.66 13.75 -43.41
C ILE A 12 -18.06 14.68 -42.35
N VAL A 13 -16.74 14.73 -42.18
CA VAL A 13 -15.71 15.38 -43.04
C VAL A 13 -15.91 16.89 -43.14
N CYS A 14 -15.03 17.66 -42.49
CA CYS A 14 -14.63 19.00 -42.94
C CYS A 14 -13.17 19.28 -42.54
N CYS A 15 -12.29 19.27 -43.55
CA CYS A 15 -11.03 20.01 -43.59
C CYS A 15 -11.24 21.49 -43.27
N PHE A 16 -10.18 22.20 -42.85
CA PHE A 16 -9.73 23.53 -43.32
C PHE A 16 -8.36 23.86 -42.63
N PRO A 17 -7.50 24.76 -43.14
CA PRO A 17 -6.16 24.44 -43.64
C PRO A 17 -5.02 25.18 -42.91
N LEU A 18 -3.79 24.86 -43.32
CA LEU A 18 -2.54 25.55 -43.00
C LEU A 18 -2.56 27.05 -43.35
N LEU A 19 -1.89 27.88 -42.55
CA LEU A 19 -1.18 29.08 -43.02
C LEU A 19 0.00 29.46 -42.09
N SER A 20 1.06 29.89 -42.76
CA SER A 20 2.44 30.04 -42.31
C SER A 20 2.76 31.32 -41.53
N VAL A 21 3.77 31.21 -40.66
CA VAL A 21 4.94 32.11 -40.51
C VAL A 21 4.71 33.62 -40.54
N VAL A 22 4.98 34.32 -39.42
CA VAL A 22 5.91 35.47 -39.39
C VAL A 22 6.64 35.53 -38.04
N ARG A 23 7.94 35.79 -38.20
CA ARG A 23 9.07 35.87 -37.28
C ARG A 23 9.16 37.26 -36.66
N GLN A 24 9.40 37.37 -35.35
CA GLN A 24 9.98 38.58 -34.77
C GLN A 24 11.03 38.25 -33.71
N ARG A 25 12.28 38.50 -34.10
CA ARG A 25 13.45 38.61 -33.21
C ARG A 25 13.39 39.99 -32.55
N VAL A 26 13.48 40.04 -31.24
CA VAL A 26 14.10 41.17 -30.54
C VAL A 26 15.18 40.59 -29.62
N MET A 27 16.43 40.78 -30.02
CA MET A 27 17.58 40.68 -29.13
C MET A 27 17.67 42.00 -28.37
N LEU A 28 17.52 41.96 -27.04
CA LEU A 28 18.10 42.99 -26.17
C LEU A 28 18.79 42.32 -25.00
N SER A 29 20.12 42.40 -25.10
CA SER A 29 21.13 42.26 -24.07
C SER A 29 20.68 42.83 -22.71
N ARG A 30 20.93 42.05 -21.64
CA ARG A 30 21.75 42.49 -20.50
C ARG A 30 22.06 41.31 -19.59
N ARG A 31 23.36 41.04 -19.43
CA ARG A 31 23.92 40.26 -18.32
C ARG A 31 23.49 40.90 -17.00
N ALA A 32 22.92 40.10 -16.11
CA ALA A 32 23.00 40.34 -14.68
C ALA A 32 23.46 39.02 -14.04
N SER A 33 24.77 38.97 -13.81
CA SER A 33 25.38 38.03 -12.89
C SER A 33 25.05 38.52 -11.48
N SER A 34 24.32 37.73 -10.70
CA SER A 34 24.46 37.75 -9.25
C SER A 34 23.97 36.42 -8.71
N SER A 35 24.96 35.67 -8.22
CA SER A 35 24.82 34.51 -7.36
C SER A 35 23.66 34.66 -6.38
N PHE A 36 22.67 33.81 -6.51
CA PHE A 36 22.09 33.11 -5.36
C PHE A 36 21.81 31.70 -5.85
N ALA A 37 22.88 30.90 -5.85
CA ALA A 37 22.77 29.46 -6.01
C ALA A 37 21.85 28.98 -4.89
N GLY A 38 20.65 28.59 -5.31
CA GLY A 38 19.60 28.12 -4.42
C GLY A 38 20.10 26.93 -3.64
N LEU A 39 20.17 27.09 -2.32
CA LEU A 39 20.00 25.95 -1.45
C LEU A 39 18.50 25.63 -1.46
N ARG A 40 18.03 24.95 -2.51
CA ARG A 40 16.83 24.12 -2.38
C ARG A 40 17.21 23.04 -1.38
N LEU A 41 17.00 23.31 -0.10
CA LEU A 41 16.84 22.29 0.91
C LEU A 41 15.62 21.48 0.47
N SER A 42 15.85 20.48 -0.39
CA SER A 42 14.97 19.33 -0.50
C SER A 42 15.09 18.64 0.85
N VAL A 43 14.36 19.14 1.84
CA VAL A 43 13.95 18.33 2.97
C VAL A 43 12.99 17.33 2.36
N SER A 44 13.56 16.30 1.73
CA SER A 44 12.92 15.01 1.57
C SER A 44 12.67 14.56 2.99
N ARG A 45 11.54 14.99 3.53
CA ARG A 45 11.03 14.55 4.81
C ARG A 45 10.68 13.10 4.54
N VAL A 46 11.67 12.21 4.63
CA VAL A 46 11.50 10.77 4.68
C VAL A 46 10.82 10.52 6.01
N PHE A 47 9.53 10.82 6.04
CA PHE A 47 8.65 10.39 7.10
C PHE A 47 8.56 8.88 6.89
N ARG A 48 9.45 8.13 7.53
CA ARG A 48 9.31 6.68 7.66
C ARG A 48 8.00 6.46 8.43
N ARG A 49 6.88 6.45 7.71
CA ARG A 49 5.63 5.96 8.27
C ARG A 49 5.87 4.48 8.44
N HIS A 50 6.04 4.04 9.67
CA HIS A 50 5.86 2.63 9.98
C HIS A 50 4.46 2.26 9.47
N VAL A 51 4.39 1.48 8.39
CA VAL A 51 3.12 1.09 7.73
C VAL A 51 2.45 -0.04 8.51
N VAL A 52 3.19 -0.69 9.41
CA VAL A 52 2.65 -1.70 10.32
C VAL A 52 1.89 -1.02 11.46
N THR A 53 0.58 -1.25 11.51
CA THR A 53 -0.30 -0.70 12.55
C THR A 53 -0.25 -1.58 13.78
N ARG A 54 0.03 -0.98 14.95
CA ARG A 54 -0.07 -1.69 16.24
C ARG A 54 -1.52 -1.78 16.68
N VAL A 55 -1.94 -2.97 17.05
CA VAL A 55 -3.25 -3.26 17.61
C VAL A 55 -3.15 -3.20 19.13
N GLU A 56 -4.02 -2.40 19.74
CA GLU A 56 -4.03 -2.18 21.20
C GLU A 56 -5.19 -2.89 21.91
N THR A 57 -6.31 -3.08 21.22
CA THR A 57 -7.52 -3.72 21.79
C THR A 57 -8.26 -4.55 20.75
N GLN A 58 -9.10 -5.48 21.21
CA GLN A 58 -9.97 -6.28 20.34
C GLN A 58 -10.91 -5.42 19.50
N LYS A 59 -11.42 -4.32 20.07
CA LYS A 59 -12.29 -3.38 19.34
C LYS A 59 -11.54 -2.68 18.21
N HIS A 60 -10.32 -2.21 18.49
CA HIS A 60 -9.46 -1.60 17.48
C HIS A 60 -9.14 -2.59 16.34
N TYR A 61 -8.87 -3.86 16.65
CA TYR A 61 -8.66 -4.89 15.63
C TYR A 61 -9.88 -5.04 14.70
N LYS A 62 -11.09 -5.12 15.28
CA LYS A 62 -12.33 -5.25 14.51
C LYS A 62 -12.56 -4.03 13.61
N GLU A 63 -12.35 -2.82 14.13
CA GLU A 63 -12.46 -1.58 13.35
C GLU A 63 -11.48 -1.54 12.16
N LEU A 64 -10.25 -2.04 12.34
CA LEU A 64 -9.26 -2.13 11.25
C LEU A 64 -9.68 -3.11 10.16
N MET A 65 -10.23 -4.26 10.56
CA MET A 65 -10.74 -5.29 9.64
C MET A 65 -11.94 -4.80 8.84
N ASP A 66 -12.90 -4.14 9.50
CA ASP A 66 -14.08 -3.58 8.84
C ASP A 66 -13.69 -2.46 7.87
N ALA A 67 -12.72 -1.62 8.24
CA ALA A 67 -12.25 -0.52 7.39
C ALA A 67 -11.48 -0.99 6.13
N ASN A 68 -10.92 -2.20 6.14
CA ASN A 68 -10.04 -2.70 5.07
C ASN A 68 -10.45 -4.09 4.57
N GLN A 69 -11.74 -4.42 4.61
CA GLN A 69 -12.25 -5.75 4.30
C GLN A 69 -11.84 -6.26 2.89
N GLU A 70 -11.73 -5.37 1.90
CA GLU A 70 -11.33 -5.72 0.52
C GLU A 70 -9.83 -6.03 0.38
N LYS A 71 -9.00 -5.48 1.27
CA LYS A 71 -7.55 -5.68 1.24
C LYS A 71 -7.18 -6.98 1.94
N LEU A 72 -6.06 -7.55 1.53
CA LEU A 72 -5.42 -8.60 2.32
C LEU A 72 -4.87 -7.96 3.60
N THR A 73 -5.21 -8.52 4.75
CA THR A 73 -4.66 -8.12 6.05
C THR A 73 -3.79 -9.24 6.59
N VAL A 74 -2.55 -8.90 6.93
CA VAL A 74 -1.56 -9.78 7.55
C VAL A 74 -1.42 -9.38 9.01
N THR A 75 -1.93 -10.21 9.91
CA THR A 75 -1.83 -10.00 11.36
C THR A 75 -0.67 -10.79 11.91
N GLN A 76 0.38 -10.11 12.39
CA GLN A 76 1.50 -10.71 13.10
C GLN A 76 1.22 -10.73 14.60
N PHE A 77 1.07 -11.92 15.16
CA PHE A 77 1.08 -12.16 16.61
C PHE A 77 2.53 -12.37 17.06
N SER A 78 2.97 -11.54 18.01
CA SER A 78 4.36 -11.44 18.43
C SER A 78 4.44 -11.14 19.94
N ALA A 79 5.65 -11.27 20.50
CA ALA A 79 5.94 -10.91 21.88
C ALA A 79 7.31 -10.23 22.00
N ALA A 80 7.47 -9.34 22.97
CA ALA A 80 8.73 -8.59 23.17
C ALA A 80 9.91 -9.47 23.61
N TRP A 81 9.64 -10.58 24.29
CA TRP A 81 10.63 -11.56 24.75
C TRP A 81 11.03 -12.58 23.66
N CYS A 82 10.32 -12.63 22.54
CA CYS A 82 10.55 -13.59 21.47
C CYS A 82 11.72 -13.16 20.55
N GLY A 83 12.81 -13.92 20.59
CA GLY A 83 13.99 -13.70 19.73
C GLY A 83 13.69 -13.76 18.22
N PRO A 84 13.07 -14.84 17.70
CA PRO A 84 12.71 -14.95 16.28
C PRO A 84 11.76 -13.85 15.80
N CYS A 85 10.86 -13.37 16.67
CA CYS A 85 9.95 -12.29 16.34
C CYS A 85 10.69 -10.97 16.04
N LYS A 86 11.77 -10.67 16.79
CA LYS A 86 12.62 -9.51 16.54
C LYS A 86 13.31 -9.58 15.18
N GLN A 87 13.64 -10.77 14.70
CA GLN A 87 14.23 -10.97 13.36
C GLN A 87 13.19 -10.76 12.25
N MET A 88 11.93 -11.16 12.48
CA MET A 88 10.85 -10.97 11.53
C MET A 88 10.38 -9.51 11.42
N LYS A 89 10.50 -8.71 12.48
CA LYS A 89 10.07 -7.30 12.50
C LYS A 89 10.58 -6.48 11.29
N PRO A 90 11.89 -6.38 11.00
CA PRO A 90 12.37 -5.62 9.84
C PRO A 90 11.91 -6.21 8.50
N VAL A 91 11.65 -7.52 8.43
CA VAL A 91 11.13 -8.17 7.22
C VAL A 91 9.71 -7.70 6.94
N VAL A 92 8.84 -7.74 7.95
CA VAL A 92 7.44 -7.31 7.85
C VAL A 92 7.36 -5.80 7.58
N GLU A 93 8.20 -4.99 8.24
CA GLU A 93 8.29 -3.56 7.96
C GLU A 93 8.66 -3.30 6.49
N LYS A 94 9.67 -3.98 5.94
CA LYS A 94 10.02 -3.84 4.52
C LYS A 94 8.89 -4.28 3.59
N MET A 95 8.23 -5.40 3.90
CA MET A 95 7.07 -5.86 3.12
C MET A 95 5.92 -4.84 3.15
N SER A 96 5.71 -4.18 4.28
CA SER A 96 4.67 -3.16 4.41
C SER A 96 4.96 -1.90 3.58
N GLU A 97 6.23 -1.59 3.34
CA GLU A 97 6.65 -0.53 2.42
C GLU A 97 6.50 -0.96 0.95
N GLU A 98 6.76 -2.22 0.63
CA GLU A 98 6.66 -2.80 -0.72
C GLU A 98 5.21 -3.04 -1.17
N HIS A 99 4.27 -3.15 -0.22
CA HIS A 99 2.90 -3.60 -0.46
C HIS A 99 1.87 -2.66 0.20
N SER A 100 1.67 -1.49 -0.39
CA SER A 100 0.68 -0.50 0.09
C SER A 100 -0.78 -0.95 -0.04
N ASP A 101 -1.02 -1.97 -0.85
CA ASP A 101 -2.30 -2.65 -1.08
C ASP A 101 -2.63 -3.71 -0.01
N VAL A 102 -1.66 -4.06 0.85
CA VAL A 102 -1.83 -4.99 1.97
C VAL A 102 -1.77 -4.24 3.28
N GLN A 103 -2.66 -4.59 4.21
CA GLN A 103 -2.61 -4.09 5.57
C GLN A 103 -1.74 -5.01 6.43
N PHE A 104 -0.76 -4.44 7.14
CA PHE A 104 0.06 -5.18 8.09
C PHE A 104 -0.27 -4.74 9.51
N LEU A 105 -0.63 -5.69 10.36
CA LEU A 105 -0.97 -5.47 11.75
C LEU A 105 0.02 -6.17 12.67
N TYR A 106 0.38 -5.51 13.77
CA TYR A 106 1.18 -6.08 14.85
C TYR A 106 0.29 -6.21 16.09
N VAL A 107 0.19 -7.43 16.62
CA VAL A 107 -0.50 -7.75 17.86
C VAL A 107 0.54 -8.26 18.86
N ASP A 108 0.64 -7.58 20.00
CA ASP A 108 1.40 -8.10 21.13
C ASP A 108 0.52 -9.06 21.93
N ILE A 109 0.95 -10.32 22.04
CA ILE A 109 0.17 -11.34 22.74
C ILE A 109 0.07 -11.08 24.23
N ASP A 110 1.08 -10.44 24.84
CA ASP A 110 1.11 -10.19 26.29
C ASP A 110 0.16 -9.04 26.67
N GLU A 111 -0.11 -8.13 25.74
CA GLU A 111 -1.07 -7.03 25.93
C GLU A 111 -2.49 -7.38 25.47
N ASN A 112 -2.62 -8.37 24.58
CA ASN A 112 -3.89 -8.74 23.95
C ASN A 112 -4.21 -10.24 24.11
N ASN A 113 -4.27 -10.72 25.36
CA ASN A 113 -4.57 -12.14 25.64
C ASN A 113 -5.89 -12.61 25.00
N LEU A 114 -6.95 -11.80 25.07
CA LEU A 114 -8.26 -12.16 24.51
C LEU A 114 -8.23 -12.37 22.99
N LEU A 115 -7.47 -11.54 22.25
CA LEU A 115 -7.28 -11.74 20.81
C LEU A 115 -6.46 -13.01 20.55
N SER A 116 -5.43 -13.24 21.35
CA SER A 116 -4.57 -14.42 21.19
C SER A 116 -5.36 -15.72 21.42
N GLU A 117 -6.26 -15.73 22.39
CA GLU A 117 -7.19 -16.84 22.66
C GLU A 117 -8.22 -17.01 21.53
N GLU A 118 -8.82 -15.90 21.05
CA GLU A 118 -9.80 -15.93 19.95
C GLU A 118 -9.21 -16.50 18.66
N PHE A 119 -7.93 -16.20 18.38
CA PHE A 119 -7.21 -16.69 17.19
C PHE A 119 -6.41 -17.98 17.43
N ASP A 120 -6.57 -18.62 18.59
CA ASP A 120 -5.91 -19.88 18.97
C ASP A 120 -4.37 -19.84 18.82
N ILE A 121 -3.75 -18.74 19.27
CA ILE A 121 -2.31 -18.50 19.12
C ILE A 121 -1.52 -19.19 20.23
N HIS A 122 -0.99 -20.38 19.92
CA HIS A 122 -0.16 -21.16 20.86
C HIS A 122 1.33 -20.88 20.76
N SER A 123 1.78 -20.23 19.69
CA SER A 123 3.21 -19.97 19.45
C SER A 123 3.44 -18.69 18.65
N VAL A 124 4.60 -18.07 18.88
CA VAL A 124 5.00 -16.82 18.23
C VAL A 124 6.36 -16.98 17.53
N PRO A 125 6.58 -16.30 16.37
CA PRO A 125 5.60 -15.47 15.67
C PRO A 125 4.57 -16.33 14.92
N THR A 126 3.32 -15.87 14.88
CA THR A 126 2.29 -16.44 14.01
C THR A 126 1.70 -15.33 13.14
N PHE A 127 1.50 -15.62 11.87
CA PHE A 127 0.93 -14.72 10.88
C PHE A 127 -0.41 -15.28 10.40
N LYS A 128 -1.47 -14.49 10.56
CA LYS A 128 -2.80 -14.78 10.03
C LYS A 128 -3.06 -13.89 8.82
N LEU A 129 -3.40 -14.50 7.69
CA LEU A 129 -3.76 -13.80 6.47
C LEU A 129 -5.28 -13.83 6.31
N THR A 130 -5.91 -12.67 6.32
CA THR A 130 -7.36 -12.52 6.25
C THR A 130 -7.70 -11.62 5.07
N LYS A 131 -8.73 -12.00 4.29
CA LYS A 131 -9.25 -11.16 3.20
C LYS A 131 -10.76 -11.37 3.11
N ASN A 132 -11.52 -10.28 2.97
CA ASN A 132 -12.99 -10.30 2.96
C ASN A 132 -13.60 -10.94 4.22
N GLY A 133 -12.96 -10.77 5.38
CA GLY A 133 -13.39 -11.37 6.65
C GLY A 133 -13.20 -12.90 6.73
N GLN A 134 -12.53 -13.51 5.76
CA GLN A 134 -12.20 -14.94 5.77
C GLN A 134 -10.70 -15.13 5.95
N GLU A 135 -10.33 -16.06 6.83
CA GLU A 135 -8.95 -16.54 6.91
C GLU A 135 -8.59 -17.25 5.60
N LYS A 136 -7.47 -16.85 5.01
CA LYS A 136 -6.92 -17.44 3.79
C LYS A 136 -5.81 -18.42 4.10
N ASP A 137 -4.88 -18.00 4.95
CA ASP A 137 -3.73 -18.81 5.33
C ASP A 137 -3.25 -18.46 6.73
N THR A 138 -2.59 -19.44 7.35
CA THR A 138 -1.88 -19.28 8.63
C THR A 138 -0.44 -19.74 8.46
N LEU A 139 0.49 -18.92 8.93
CA LEU A 139 1.91 -19.25 8.98
C LEU A 139 2.41 -19.14 10.42
N THR A 140 2.90 -20.25 10.97
CA THR A 140 3.52 -20.28 12.29
C THR A 140 5.04 -20.39 12.15
N GLY A 141 5.77 -19.60 12.92
CA GLY A 141 7.23 -19.56 12.95
C GLY A 141 7.85 -18.45 12.09
N ALA A 142 9.15 -18.23 12.29
CA ALA A 142 9.92 -17.19 11.59
C ALA A 142 10.38 -17.69 10.20
N GLN A 143 9.47 -17.69 9.23
CA GLN A 143 9.73 -18.11 7.85
C GLN A 143 9.51 -16.95 6.86
N PRO A 144 10.53 -16.11 6.59
CA PRO A 144 10.36 -14.88 5.80
C PRO A 144 9.97 -15.13 4.35
N GLU A 145 10.60 -16.11 3.68
CA GLU A 145 10.32 -16.42 2.28
C GLU A 145 8.89 -16.95 2.10
N LYS A 146 8.47 -17.87 2.96
CA LYS A 146 7.11 -18.41 2.95
C LYS A 146 6.06 -17.31 3.21
N LEU A 147 6.34 -16.36 4.09
CA LEU A 147 5.45 -15.22 4.31
C LEU A 147 5.31 -14.37 3.04
N ARG A 148 6.40 -14.11 2.32
CA ARG A 148 6.37 -13.37 1.05
C ARG A 148 5.54 -14.09 -0.01
N GLU A 149 5.74 -15.40 -0.16
CA GLU A 149 4.96 -16.25 -1.08
C GLU A 149 3.47 -16.18 -0.79
N LEU A 150 3.07 -16.36 0.49
CA LEU A 150 1.67 -16.32 0.91
C LEU A 150 1.01 -14.96 0.67
N VAL A 151 1.75 -13.87 0.87
CA VAL A 151 1.26 -12.52 0.58
C VAL A 151 1.08 -12.32 -0.92
N GLN A 152 1.96 -12.87 -1.76
CA GLN A 152 1.83 -12.78 -3.21
C GLN A 152 0.70 -13.64 -3.77
N SER A 153 0.45 -14.81 -3.19
CA SER A 153 -0.61 -15.73 -3.65
C SER A 153 -2.03 -15.27 -3.29
N ASN A 154 -2.18 -14.49 -2.21
CA ASN A 154 -3.48 -14.10 -1.66
C ASN A 154 -3.88 -12.63 -1.92
N LYS A 155 -3.00 -11.84 -2.56
CA LYS A 155 -3.32 -10.49 -3.06
C LYS A 155 -4.35 -10.53 -4.17
#